data_AF-A0A958TLQ5-F1
#
_entry.id   AF-A0A958TLQ5-F1
#
_cell.length_a   1.000
_cell.length_b   1.000
_cell.length_c   1.000
_cell.angle_alpha   90.00
_cell.angle_beta   90.00
_cell.angle_gamma   90.00
#
_symmetry.space_group_name_H-M   'P 1'
#
loop_
_entity.id
_entity.type
_entity.pdbx_description
1 polymer ?
#
loop_
_entity_poly.entity_id
_entity_poly.type
_entity_poly.pdbx_seq_one_letter_code
_entity_poly.pdbx_strand_id
1 'polypeptide(L)' 'PGGVPVATVALNGAKNAGILAAQIIGSSDTSVLAKIIAYKEGLKAKVIESSKDLK' A
#
# COMPACT_ATOMS: atom_id res chain seq x y z
N PRO A 1 -4.08 -11.08 25.81
CA PRO A 1 -3.42 -9.88 26.39
C PRO A 1 -3.98 -8.61 25.73
N GLY A 2 -4.72 -7.80 26.48
CA GLY A 2 -5.28 -6.52 26.01
C GLY A 2 -4.40 -5.34 26.43
N GLY A 3 -4.49 -4.22 25.70
CA GLY A 3 -3.87 -2.95 26.07
C GLY A 3 -2.85 -2.40 25.07
N VAL A 4 -2.24 -3.25 24.24
CA VAL A 4 -1.26 -2.83 23.23
C VAL A 4 -1.71 -3.27 21.83
N PRO A 5 -2.18 -2.37 20.96
CA PRO A 5 -2.56 -2.72 19.61
C PRO A 5 -1.33 -2.96 18.72
N VAL A 6 -1.42 -3.94 17.83
CA VAL A 6 -0.39 -4.25 16.82
C VAL A 6 -1.06 -4.39 15.46
N ALA A 7 -0.59 -3.62 14.49
CA ALA A 7 -1.06 -3.73 13.11
C ALA A 7 -0.26 -4.82 12.37
N THR A 8 -0.71 -6.07 12.48
CA THR A 8 -0.05 -7.22 11.88
C THR A 8 -0.24 -7.26 10.37
N VAL A 9 0.84 -7.57 9.63
CA VAL A 9 0.80 -7.84 8.19
C VAL A 9 1.15 -9.31 7.91
N ALA A 10 1.00 -9.75 6.67
CA ALA A 10 1.37 -11.11 6.25
C ALA A 10 2.85 -11.45 6.56
N LEU A 11 3.16 -12.74 6.71
CA LEU A 11 4.54 -13.23 6.81
C LEU A 11 5.36 -12.76 5.59
N ASN A 12 6.61 -12.32 5.83
CA ASN A 12 7.47 -11.66 4.82
C ASN A 12 6.83 -10.43 4.17
N GLY A 13 5.80 -9.83 4.81
CA GLY A 13 5.04 -8.69 4.32
C GLY A 13 5.71 -7.34 4.53
N ALA A 14 7.05 -7.26 4.56
CA ALA A 14 7.78 -6.02 4.83
C ALA A 14 7.38 -4.89 3.87
N LYS A 15 7.14 -5.21 2.60
CA LYS A 15 6.61 -4.27 1.61
C LYS A 15 5.24 -3.71 2.02
N ASN A 16 4.34 -4.57 2.48
CA ASN A 16 3.00 -4.18 2.92
C ASN A 16 3.05 -3.39 4.23
N ALA A 17 3.98 -3.70 5.14
CA ALA A 17 4.25 -2.91 6.33
C ALA A 17 4.69 -1.48 5.98
N GLY A 18 5.60 -1.34 5.00
CA GLY A 18 6.03 -0.03 4.50
C GLY A 18 4.89 0.77 3.87
N ILE A 19 4.03 0.13 3.08
CA ILE A 19 2.84 0.77 2.50
C ILE A 19 1.88 1.22 3.61
N LEU A 20 1.63 0.39 4.61
CA LEU A 20 0.77 0.75 5.76
C LEU A 20 1.35 1.94 6.54
N ALA A 21 2.66 1.94 6.81
CA ALA A 21 3.33 3.06 7.46
C ALA A 21 3.20 4.35 6.64
N ALA A 22 3.39 4.28 5.31
CA ALA A 22 3.20 5.42 4.43
C ALA A 22 1.75 5.90 4.37
N GLN A 23 0.76 5.01 4.48
CA GLN A 23 -0.66 5.38 4.60
C GLN A 23 -0.95 6.11 5.92
N ILE A 24 -0.34 5.67 7.03
CA ILE A 24 -0.45 6.36 8.32
C ILE A 24 0.15 7.77 8.22
N ILE A 25 1.36 7.90 7.68
CA ILE A 25 2.01 9.22 7.49
C ILE A 25 1.17 10.10 6.56
N GLY A 26 0.71 9.54 5.44
CA GLY A 26 -0.11 10.23 4.45
C GLY A 26 -1.47 10.71 4.96
N SER A 27 -1.95 10.22 6.11
CA SER A 27 -3.14 10.80 6.76
C SER A 27 -2.93 12.25 7.23
N SER A 28 -1.67 12.64 7.41
CA SER A 28 -1.27 13.98 7.88
C SER A 28 -0.33 14.71 6.92
N ASP A 29 0.29 14.01 5.96
CA ASP A 29 1.20 14.56 4.95
C ASP A 29 0.63 14.37 3.54
N THR A 30 0.23 15.49 2.91
CA THR A 30 -0.38 15.50 1.57
C THR A 30 0.58 15.07 0.46
N SER A 31 1.89 15.29 0.62
CA SER A 31 2.92 14.86 -0.33
C SER A 31 3.06 13.34 -0.33
N VAL A 32 3.10 12.75 0.87
CA VAL A 32 3.14 11.28 1.03
C VAL A 32 1.84 10.66 0.53
N LEU A 33 0.70 11.27 0.81
CA LEU A 33 -0.60 10.81 0.31
C LEU A 33 -0.64 10.77 -1.22
N ALA A 34 -0.19 11.83 -1.89
CA ALA A 34 -0.16 11.89 -3.35
C ALA A 34 0.70 10.76 -3.95
N LYS A 35 1.86 10.47 -3.33
CA LYS A 35 2.71 9.34 -3.74
C LYS A 35 2.01 7.99 -3.58
N ILE A 36 1.26 7.78 -2.50
CA ILE A 36 0.51 6.54 -2.28
C ILE A 36 -0.64 6.39 -3.27
N ILE A 37 -1.33 7.47 -3.61
CA ILE A 37 -2.37 7.46 -4.65
C ILE A 37 -1.77 7.07 -6.00
N ALA A 38 -0.68 7.73 -6.41
CA ALA A 38 0.02 7.43 -7.66
C ALA A 38 0.50 5.97 -7.70
N TYR A 39 1.03 5.46 -6.60
CA TYR A 39 1.43 4.05 -6.48
C TYR A 39 0.26 3.08 -6.71
N LYS A 40 -0.91 3.35 -6.11
CA LYS A 40 -2.11 2.51 -6.28
C LYS A 40 -2.65 2.54 -7.71
N GLU A 41 -2.68 3.72 -8.35
CA GLU A 41 -3.07 3.82 -9.76
C GLU A 41 -2.10 3.08 -10.68
N GLY A 42 -0.80 3.14 -10.40
CA GLY A 42 0.21 2.37 -11.13
C GLY A 42 -0.01 0.85 -11.03
N LEU A 43 -0.39 0.34 -9.85
CA LEU A 43 -0.73 -1.08 -9.67
C LEU A 43 -1.96 -1.48 -10.49
N LYS A 44 -3.00 -0.64 -10.49
CA LYS A 44 -4.20 -0.86 -11.30
C LYS A 44 -3.86 -0.92 -12.79
N ALA A 45 -3.06 0.04 -13.29
CA ALA A 45 -2.62 0.06 -14.68
C ALA A 45 -1.86 -1.22 -15.04
N LYS A 46 -0.92 -1.66 -14.18
CA LYS A 46 -0.16 -2.90 -14.38
C LYS A 46 -1.05 -4.14 -14.50
N VAL A 47 -2.06 -4.26 -13.64
CA VAL A 47 -3.02 -5.39 -13.69
C VAL A 47 -3.82 -5.37 -15.00
N ILE A 48 -4.28 -4.19 -15.42
CA ILE A 48 -5.03 -4.05 -16.69
C ILE A 48 -4.15 -4.43 -17.89
N GLU A 49 -2.90 -3.99 -17.89
CA GLU A 49 -1.92 -4.31 -18.94
C GLU A 49 -1.65 -5.82 -18.99
N SER A 50 -1.27 -6.43 -17.87
CA SER A 50 -1.03 -7.88 -17.81
C SER A 50 -2.26 -8.71 -18.19
N SER A 51 -3.48 -8.21 -17.92
CA SER A 51 -4.72 -8.88 -18.33
C SER A 51 -5.01 -8.79 -19.83
N LYS A 52 -4.45 -7.80 -20.54
CA LYS A 52 -4.56 -7.70 -22.00
C LYS A 52 -3.65 -8.70 -22.70
N ASP A 53 -2.45 -8.92 -22.17
CA ASP A 53 -1.47 -9.85 -22.72
C ASP A 53 -1.86 -11.33 -22.55
N LEU A 54 -2.79 -11.61 -21.62
CA LEU A 54 -3.34 -12.93 -21.35
C LEU A 54 -4.56 -13.30 -22.22
N LYS A 55 -5.06 -12.37 -23.05
CA LYS A 55 -6.17 -12.60 -24.00
C LYS A 55 -5.65 -12.91 -25.39
#